data_AF-A0A7R9M7J9-F1
#
_entry.id   AF-A0A7R9M7J9-F1
#
_cell.length_a   1.000
_cell.length_b   1.000
_cell.length_c   1.000
_cell.angle_alpha   90.00
_cell.angle_beta   90.00
_cell.angle_gamma   90.00
#
_symmetry.space_group_name_H-M   'P 1'
#
loop_
_entity.id
_entity.type
_entity.pdbx_description
1 polymer ?
#
loop_
_entity_poly.entity_id
_entity_poly.type
_entity_poly.pdbx_seq_one_letter_code
_entity_poly.pdbx_strand_id
1 'polypeptide(L)' 'PIEHKVRPLDSRDVIPPAQQLYETLLTYELRLPEHQQLHIGVNSMLYGPDNISLMWMLFNANTKQYMGADQT' A
#
# COMPACT_ATOMS: atom_id res chain seq x y z
N PRO A 1 1.09 -9.92 -5.81
CA PRO A 1 1.05 -9.77 -4.32
C PRO A 1 1.17 -11.17 -3.71
N ILE A 2 2.00 -11.33 -2.68
CA ILE A 2 2.06 -12.58 -1.89
C ILE A 2 0.86 -12.70 -0.93
N GLU A 3 0.25 -11.56 -0.60
CA GLU A 3 -0.95 -11.48 0.21
C GLU A 3 -1.83 -10.34 -0.30
N HIS A 4 -3.13 -10.56 -0.26
CA HIS A 4 -4.15 -9.60 -0.69
C HIS A 4 -5.28 -9.59 0.35
N LYS A 5 -5.49 -8.45 0.99
CA LYS A 5 -6.51 -8.26 2.03
C LYS A 5 -7.35 -7.03 1.71
N VAL A 6 -8.67 -7.19 1.77
CA VAL A 6 -9.60 -6.06 1.77
C VAL A 6 -10.22 -5.99 3.16
N ARG A 7 -10.15 -4.82 3.80
CA ARG A 7 -10.69 -4.64 5.14
C ARG A 7 -11.27 -3.24 5.33
N PRO A 8 -12.27 -3.08 6.21
CA PRO A 8 -12.75 -1.75 6.58
C PRO A 8 -11.62 -1.00 7.29
N LEU A 9 -11.56 0.31 7.05
CA LEU A 9 -10.74 1.24 7.82
C LEU A 9 -11.39 1.51 9.19
N ASP A 10 -10.73 2.33 10.00
CA ASP A 10 -11.15 2.59 11.38
C ASP A 10 -12.46 3.39 11.45
N SER A 11 -13.00 3.56 12.65
CA SER A 11 -14.26 4.28 12.91
C SER A 11 -14.27 5.75 12.49
N ARG A 12 -13.09 6.34 12.24
CA ARG A 12 -12.94 7.70 11.70
C ARG A 12 -13.18 7.75 10.19
N ASP A 13 -13.01 6.63 9.49
CA ASP A 13 -12.98 6.53 8.04
C ASP A 13 -14.38 6.17 7.49
N VAL A 14 -15.36 6.99 7.87
CA VAL A 14 -16.77 6.86 7.44
C VAL A 14 -17.22 8.17 6.82
N ILE A 15 -17.60 8.13 5.54
CA ILE A 15 -18.22 9.25 4.86
C ILE A 15 -19.70 9.34 5.31
N PRO A 16 -20.17 10.48 5.83
CA PRO A 16 -21.57 10.65 6.19
C PRO A 16 -22.51 10.39 4.99
N PRO A 17 -23.68 9.77 5.18
CA PRO A 17 -24.32 9.45 6.46
C PRO A 17 -23.89 8.12 7.10
N ALA A 18 -23.35 7.16 6.35
CA ALA A 18 -22.93 5.85 6.89
C ALA A 18 -22.06 5.03 5.90
N GLN A 19 -21.30 5.69 5.03
CA GLN A 19 -20.48 5.00 4.03
C GLN A 19 -19.08 4.71 4.59
N GLN A 20 -18.87 3.48 5.03
CA GLN A 20 -17.57 2.99 5.49
C GLN A 20 -16.54 2.99 4.34
N LEU A 21 -15.35 3.52 4.60
CA LEU A 21 -14.19 3.38 3.70
C LEU A 21 -13.46 2.06 3.97
N TYR A 22 -12.93 1.50 2.90
CA TYR A 22 -12.18 0.25 2.91
C TYR A 22 -10.80 0.47 2.30
N GLU A 23 -9.84 -0.35 2.72
CA GLU A 23 -8.53 -0.41 2.09
C GLU A 23 -8.29 -1.77 1.44
N THR A 24 -7.51 -1.74 0.36
CA THR A 24 -6.93 -2.93 -0.25
C THR A 24 -5.44 -2.96 0.09
N LEU A 25 -5.05 -3.86 0.99
CA LEU A 25 -3.66 -4.07 1.37
C LEU A 25 -3.04 -5.15 0.49
N LEU A 26 -2.04 -4.75 -0.29
CA LEU A 26 -1.26 -5.63 -1.16
C LEU A 26 0.14 -5.81 -0.59
N THR A 27 0.47 -7.01 -0.12
CA THR A 27 1.82 -7.31 0.35
C THR A 27 2.65 -7.88 -0.79
N TYR A 28 3.85 -7.33 -0.99
CA TYR A 28 4.84 -7.84 -1.94
C TYR A 28 6.13 -8.17 -1.20
N GLU A 29 6.80 -9.23 -1.63
CA GLU A 29 8.15 -9.56 -1.16
C GLU A 29 9.14 -9.25 -2.27
N LEU A 30 10.20 -8.52 -1.93
CA LEU A 30 11.29 -8.19 -2.81
C LEU A 30 12.58 -8.80 -2.25
N ARG A 31 13.31 -9.50 -3.11
CA ARG A 31 14.66 -10.01 -2.80
C ARG A 31 15.66 -9.32 -3.71
N LEU A 32 16.55 -8.54 -3.13
CA LEU A 32 17.63 -7.88 -3.85
C LEU A 32 18.92 -8.70 -3.64
N PRO A 33 19.43 -9.38 -4.68
CA PRO A 33 20.64 -10.19 -4.55
C PRO A 33 21.91 -9.35 -4.37
N GLU A 34 21.90 -8.11 -4.85
CA GLU A 34 23.01 -7.16 -4.73
C GLU A 34 22.51 -5.75 -4.39
N HIS A 35 23.43 -4.90 -3.92
CA HIS A 35 23.13 -3.50 -3.64
C HIS A 35 22.93 -2.71 -4.94
N GLN A 36 21.67 -2.41 -5.26
CA GLN A 36 21.30 -1.63 -6.42
C GLN A 36 20.26 -0.56 -6.09
N GLN A 37 20.20 0.49 -6.89
CA GLN A 37 19.10 1.44 -6.82
C GLN A 37 17.83 0.81 -7.35
N LEU A 38 16.73 0.97 -6.61
CA LEU A 38 15.41 0.50 -6.98
C LEU A 38 14.46 1.68 -7.03
N HIS A 39 13.68 1.75 -8.10
CA HIS A 39 12.55 2.66 -8.20
C HIS A 39 11.27 1.83 -8.04
N ILE A 40 10.49 2.17 -7.01
CA ILE A 40 9.16 1.60 -6.80
C ILE A 40 8.15 2.67 -7.20
N GLY A 41 7.32 2.36 -8.18
CA GLY A 41 6.25 3.24 -8.63
C GLY A 41 4.90 2.57 -8.48
N VAL A 42 3.89 3.35 -8.07
CA VAL A 42 2.49 2.92 -8.11
C VAL A 42 1.83 3.66 -9.26
N ASN A 43 1.27 2.90 -10.20
CA ASN A 43 0.66 3.46 -11.40
C ASN A 43 -0.80 3.82 -11.12
N SER A 44 -1.08 5.11 -10.96
CA SER A 44 -2.43 5.64 -10.77
C SER A 44 -3.37 5.41 -11.96
N MET A 45 -2.86 5.15 -13.17
CA MET A 45 -3.71 4.80 -14.32
C MET A 45 -4.27 3.38 -14.27
N LEU A 46 -3.69 2.49 -13.46
CA LEU A 46 -4.20 1.13 -13.25
C LEU A 46 -5.34 1.08 -12.22
N TYR A 47 -5.50 2.15 -11.45
CA TYR A 47 -6.52 2.26 -10.42
C TYR A 47 -7.54 3.31 -10.88
N GLY A 48 -8.83 2.95 -10.87
CA GLY A 48 -9.89 3.86 -11.30
C GLY A 48 -9.93 5.14 -10.45
N PRO A 49 -10.64 6.19 -10.90
CA PRO A 49 -10.77 7.48 -10.21
C PRO A 49 -11.36 7.36 -8.80
N ASP A 50 -11.96 6.22 -8.47
CA ASP A 50 -12.57 5.91 -7.18
C ASP A 50 -11.54 5.55 -6.10
N ASN A 51 -10.27 5.31 -6.47
CA ASN A 51 -9.21 5.05 -5.50
C ASN A 51 -8.65 6.38 -4.99
N ILE A 52 -9.01 6.70 -3.75
CA ILE A 52 -8.71 7.99 -3.12
C ILE A 52 -7.24 8.08 -2.67
N SER A 53 -6.54 6.95 -2.54
CA SER A 53 -5.17 6.91 -2.05
C SER A 53 -4.39 5.73 -2.62
N LEU A 54 -3.18 6.01 -3.10
CA LEU A 54 -2.20 5.02 -3.54
C LEU A 54 -0.87 5.32 -2.86
N MET A 55 -0.46 4.42 -1.97
CA MET A 55 0.79 4.53 -1.22
C MET A 55 1.45 3.17 -1.11
N TRP A 56 2.78 3.15 -1.08
CA TRP A 56 3.54 1.97 -0.72
C TRP A 56 4.48 2.26 0.44
N MET A 57 4.77 1.22 1.22
CA MET A 57 5.75 1.26 2.30
C MET A 57 6.69 0.06 2.16
N LEU A 58 7.98 0.29 2.41
CA LEU A 58 9.01 -0.73 2.39
C LEU A 58 9.47 -1.02 3.81
N PHE A 59 9.52 -2.31 4.13
CA PHE A 59 10.01 -2.81 5.41
C PHE A 59 11.09 -3.85 5.18
N ASN A 60 12.09 -3.88 6.04
CA ASN A 60 13.04 -4.97 6.09
C ASN A 60 12.32 -6.25 6.53
N ALA A 61 12.35 -7.29 5.70
CA ALA A 61 11.58 -8.51 5.96
C ALA A 61 11.95 -9.21 7.27
N ASN A 62 13.24 -9.15 7.67
CA ASN A 62 13.79 -9.83 8.83
C ASN A 62 13.59 -9.02 10.12
N THR A 63 13.87 -7.72 10.09
CA THR A 63 13.82 -6.86 11.29
C THR A 63 12.48 -6.15 11.46
N LYS A 64 11.61 -6.18 10.45
CA LYS A 64 10.37 -5.39 10.35
C LYS A 64 10.58 -3.88 10.44
N GLN A 65 11.84 -3.42 10.28
CA GLN A 65 12.18 -2.00 10.32
C GLN A 65 11.66 -1.29 9.07
N TYR A 66 11.06 -0.12 9.25
CA TYR A 66 10.67 0.77 8.17
C TYR A 66 11.90 1.28 7.40
N MET A 67 11.83 1.24 6.06
CA MET A 67 12.92 1.64 5.17
C MET A 67 12.57 2.84 4.28
N GLY A 68 11.29 3.05 3.98
CA GLY A 68 10.83 4.14 3.13
C GLY A 68 9.39 3.96 2.68
N ALA A 69 8.83 5.01 2.10
CA ALA A 69 7.49 5.03 1.53
C ALA A 69 7.42 6.11 0.45
N ASP A 70 6.43 5.99 -0.42
CA ASP A 70 6.04 7.06 -1.33
C ASP A 70 4.54 6.97 -1.62
N GLN A 71 3.96 8.10 -2.02
CA GLN A 71 2.54 8.24 -2.34
C GLN A 71 2.38 8.93 -3.69
N THR A 72 1.45 8.45 -4.52
CA THR A 72 1.15 9.03 -5.84
C THR A 72 -0.23 9.67 -5.87
#